data_AF-A0A7Y7IHZ3-F1
#
_entry.id   AF-A0A7Y7IHZ3-F1
#
_cell.length_a   1.000
_cell.length_b   1.000
_cell.length_c   1.000
_cell.angle_alpha   90.00
_cell.angle_beta   90.00
_cell.angle_gamma   90.00
#
_symmetry.space_group_name_H-M   'P 1'
#
loop_
_entity.id
_entity.type
_entity.pdbx_description
1 polymer ?
#
loop_
_entity_poly.entity_id
_entity_poly.type
_entity_poly.pdbx_seq_one_letter_code
_entity_poly.pdbx_strand_id
1 'polypeptide(L)'
;MAATSLDGTIIMGAGQSGLAVDYAVTAMAVRAAEGVFEVETTHGTKTALSEVGATGANAVPYVPAPAALLAPGPKQLHSPGYRNPGSVSDGG
;
A
#
# COMPACT_ATOMS: atom_id res chain seq x y z
N MET A 1 -27.49 -5.25 -0.77
CA MET A 1 -27.55 -3.93 -0.12
C MET A 1 -26.13 -3.43 0.09
N ALA A 2 -25.94 -2.13 -0.11
CA ALA A 2 -24.69 -1.44 -0.48
C ALA A 2 -23.44 -1.82 0.32
N ALA A 3 -22.32 -2.04 -0.40
CA ALA A 3 -20.98 -1.99 0.17
C ALA A 3 -20.48 -0.54 0.06
N THR A 4 -20.22 0.05 1.23
CA THR A 4 -19.79 1.43 1.43
C THR A 4 -18.28 1.56 1.22
N SER A 5 -17.88 2.63 0.53
CA SER A 5 -16.61 3.35 0.51
C SER A 5 -15.30 2.63 0.91
N LEU A 6 -14.40 2.51 -0.07
CA LEU A 6 -13.01 2.06 0.09
C LEU A 6 -12.07 3.26 0.30
N ASP A 7 -11.84 3.63 1.56
CA ASP A 7 -10.71 4.48 1.93
C ASP A 7 -9.44 3.59 2.05
N GLY A 8 -8.71 3.48 0.94
CA GLY A 8 -7.25 3.36 0.95
C GLY A 8 -6.59 2.05 1.38
N THR A 9 -7.31 1.01 1.80
CA THR A 9 -6.72 -0.30 2.08
C THR A 9 -7.36 -1.36 1.19
N ILE A 10 -6.61 -1.87 0.20
CA ILE A 10 -7.00 -3.11 -0.49
C ILE A 10 -6.80 -4.25 0.49
N ILE A 11 -7.86 -4.58 1.22
CA ILE A 11 -7.99 -5.88 1.85
C ILE A 11 -8.37 -6.85 0.73
N MET A 12 -7.41 -7.56 0.14
CA MET A 12 -7.71 -8.80 -0.58
C MET A 12 -8.18 -9.81 0.45
N GLY A 13 -9.46 -9.73 0.81
CA GLY A 13 -10.06 -10.58 1.81
C GLY A 13 -10.13 -12.02 1.32
N ALA A 14 -9.69 -12.95 2.18
CA ALA A 14 -9.88 -14.40 2.08
C ALA A 14 -11.37 -14.83 2.18
N GLY A 15 -12.32 -13.93 1.92
CA GLY A 15 -13.75 -14.15 2.11
C GLY A 15 -14.33 -15.26 1.24
N GLN A 16 -13.58 -15.77 0.24
CA GLN A 16 -13.98 -16.91 -0.60
C GLN A 16 -13.12 -18.16 -0.38
N SER A 17 -11.97 -18.05 0.31
CA SER A 17 -11.03 -19.18 0.49
C SER A 17 -11.18 -19.90 1.82
N GLY A 18 -11.89 -19.30 2.79
CA GLY A 18 -12.01 -19.86 4.15
C GLY A 18 -10.70 -19.81 4.96
N LEU A 19 -9.69 -19.09 4.47
CA LEU A 19 -8.41 -18.92 5.17
C LEU A 19 -8.54 -17.91 6.31
N ALA A 20 -7.95 -18.23 7.46
CA ALA A 20 -7.82 -17.29 8.56
C ALA A 20 -6.84 -16.17 8.16
N VAL A 21 -7.33 -14.92 8.16
CA VAL A 21 -6.53 -13.73 7.87
C VAL A 21 -6.72 -12.72 8.99
N ASP A 22 -5.61 -12.24 9.53
CA ASP A 22 -5.60 -11.16 10.51
C ASP A 22 -5.68 -9.81 9.78
N TYR A 23 -6.83 -9.14 9.88
CA TYR A 23 -7.04 -7.80 9.32
C TYR A 23 -6.62 -6.70 10.30
N ALA A 24 -6.45 -5.49 9.76
CA ALA A 24 -5.98 -4.31 10.52
C ALA A 24 -4.61 -4.51 11.20
N VAL A 25 -3.83 -5.47 10.71
CA VAL A 25 -2.43 -5.70 11.14
C VAL A 25 -1.50 -5.12 10.10
N THR A 26 -0.54 -4.31 10.54
CA THR A 26 0.58 -3.85 9.69
C THR A 26 1.86 -4.52 10.17
N ALA A 27 2.57 -5.18 9.26
CA ALA A 27 3.94 -5.61 9.50
C ALA A 27 4.86 -4.39 9.45
N MET A 28 5.60 -4.13 10.53
CA MET A 28 6.44 -2.95 10.69
C MET A 28 7.92 -3.26 10.44
N ALA A 29 8.36 -4.45 10.83
CA ALA A 29 9.72 -4.92 10.62
C ALA A 29 9.74 -6.44 10.48
N VAL A 30 10.69 -6.94 9.69
CA VAL A 30 11.00 -8.37 9.56
C VAL A 30 12.49 -8.54 9.82
N ARG A 31 12.85 -9.50 10.67
CA ARG A 31 14.24 -9.85 10.98
C ARG A 31 14.42 -11.36 10.88
N ALA A 32 15.51 -11.80 10.26
CA ALA A 32 15.93 -13.19 10.35
C ALA A 32 16.68 -13.40 11.69
N ALA A 33 16.26 -14.39 12.47
CA ALA A 33 16.85 -14.73 13.75
C ALA A 33 16.77 -16.25 13.96
N GLU A 34 17.89 -16.88 14.31
CA GLU A 34 17.95 -18.30 14.74
C GLU A 34 17.11 -19.30 13.92
N GLY A 35 17.12 -19.18 12.59
CA GLY A 35 16.39 -20.10 11.71
C GLY A 35 14.89 -19.81 11.56
N VAL A 36 14.42 -18.69 12.10
CA VAL A 36 13.06 -18.14 11.90
C VAL A 36 13.12 -16.69 11.42
N PHE A 37 11.97 -16.18 11.02
CA PHE A 37 11.68 -14.77 10.82
C PHE A 37 10.86 -14.26 12.01
N GLU A 38 11.34 -13.21 12.65
CA GLU A 38 10.57 -12.41 13.59
C GLU A 38 9.92 -11.25 12.84
N VAL A 39 8.59 -11.14 12.94
CA VAL A 39 7.80 -10.10 12.30
C VAL A 39 7.16 -9.24 13.39
N GLU A 40 7.61 -8.00 13.50
CA GLU A 40 6.98 -7.00 14.35
C GLU A 40 5.71 -6.52 13.66
N THR A 41 4.58 -6.55 14.38
CA THR A 41 3.30 -6.05 13.86
C THR A 41 2.63 -5.11 14.84
N THR A 42 1.64 -4.36 14.36
CA THR A 42 0.78 -3.52 15.21
C THR A 42 0.03 -4.29 16.30
N HIS A 43 -0.12 -5.62 16.17
CA HIS A 43 -0.77 -6.49 17.17
C HIS A 43 0.25 -7.36 17.95
N GLY A 44 1.53 -6.98 17.94
CA GLY A 44 2.62 -7.72 18.59
C GLY A 44 3.46 -8.54 17.63
N THR A 45 4.47 -9.22 18.17
CA THR A 45 5.44 -9.98 17.37
C THR A 45 4.93 -11.36 17.01
N LYS A 46 5.18 -11.79 15.77
CA LYS A 46 4.94 -13.15 15.28
C LYS A 46 6.25 -13.77 14.82
N THR A 47 6.36 -15.09 14.91
CA THR A 47 7.51 -15.86 14.40
C THR A 47 7.06 -16.86 13.33
N ALA A 48 7.84 -17.01 12.28
CA ALA A 48 7.57 -17.96 11.20
C ALA A 48 8.87 -18.57 10.64
N LEU A 49 8.81 -19.80 10.12
CA LEU A 49 9.97 -20.42 9.45
C LEU A 49 10.24 -19.80 8.07
N SER A 50 9.20 -19.27 7.43
CA SER A 50 9.27 -18.63 6.13
C SER A 50 8.43 -17.36 6.14
N GLU A 51 8.92 -16.34 5.43
CA GLU A 51 8.21 -15.09 5.17
C GLU A 51 8.06 -14.92 3.65
N VAL A 52 6.92 -14.34 3.23
CA VAL A 52 6.63 -14.08 1.82
C VAL A 52 6.19 -12.63 1.67
N GLY A 53 7.05 -11.81 1.07
CA GLY A 53 6.76 -10.41 0.77
C GLY A 53 5.72 -10.27 -0.34
N ALA A 54 4.46 -10.05 0.04
CA ALA A 54 3.34 -9.85 -0.88
C ALA A 54 2.68 -8.46 -0.74
N THR A 55 3.44 -7.44 -0.32
CA THR A 55 2.95 -6.08 -0.02
C THR A 55 2.61 -5.23 -1.25
N GLY A 56 2.90 -5.73 -2.45
CA GLY A 56 2.83 -4.97 -3.71
C GLY A 56 4.01 -4.02 -3.89
N ALA A 57 4.24 -3.57 -5.13
CA ALA A 57 5.39 -2.76 -5.52
C ALA A 57 5.04 -1.34 -6.03
N ASN A 58 3.75 -1.01 -6.14
CA ASN A 58 3.28 0.20 -6.84
C ASN A 58 2.67 1.25 -5.89
N ALA A 59 2.81 1.06 -4.57
CA ALA A 59 2.23 1.96 -3.58
C ALA A 59 3.02 3.27 -3.42
N VAL A 60 4.34 3.22 -3.61
CA VAL A 60 5.22 4.40 -3.51
C VAL A 60 5.55 4.91 -4.91
N PRO A 61 5.12 6.14 -5.27
CA PRO A 61 5.42 6.70 -6.59
C PRO A 61 6.91 7.04 -6.71
N TYR A 62 7.49 6.78 -7.88
CA TYR A 62 8.80 7.30 -8.24
C TYR A 62 8.63 8.69 -8.83
N VAL A 63 9.17 9.71 -8.15
CA VAL A 63 9.17 11.10 -8.63
C VAL A 63 10.60 11.47 -9.03
N PRO A 64 10.89 11.68 -10.32
CA PRO A 64 12.24 11.98 -10.79
C PRO A 64 12.64 13.41 -10.43
N ALA A 65 13.93 13.65 -10.14
CA ALA A 65 14.44 14.96 -9.72
C ALA A 65 14.06 16.15 -10.64
N PRO A 66 14.02 16.02 -11.99
CA PRO A 66 13.57 17.10 -12.88
C PRO A 66 12.14 17.58 -12.64
N ALA A 67 11.28 16.81 -11.96
CA ALA A 67 9.94 17.25 -11.56
C ALA A 67 9.98 18.56 -10.75
N ALA A 68 11.02 18.77 -9.95
CA ALA A 68 11.21 19.98 -9.16
C ALA A 68 11.58 21.22 -10.00
N LEU A 69 11.95 21.04 -11.27
CA LEU A 69 12.34 22.13 -12.18
C LEU A 69 11.15 22.71 -12.96
N LEU A 70 9.99 22.06 -12.91
CA LEU A 70 8.80 22.53 -13.60
C LEU A 70 8.25 23.79 -12.92
N ALA A 71 7.72 24.70 -13.74
CA ALA A 71 7.07 25.90 -13.24
C ALA A 71 5.93 25.55 -12.25
N PRO A 72 5.64 26.39 -11.24
CA PRO A 72 4.62 26.11 -10.23
C PRO A 72 3.16 26.14 -10.77
N GLY A 73 2.97 26.45 -12.05
CA GLY A 73 1.65 26.54 -12.70
C GLY A 73 0.97 25.20 -12.95
N PRO A 74 1.58 24.26 -13.71
CA PRO A 74 0.98 22.95 -13.96
C PRO A 74 0.97 22.08 -12.70
N LYS A 75 -0.21 21.56 -12.34
CA LYS A 75 -0.36 20.51 -11.33
C LYS A 75 0.31 19.23 -11.85
N GLN A 76 1.37 18.80 -11.19
CA GLN A 76 2.00 17.51 -11.46
C GLN A 76 1.22 16.39 -10.78
N LEU A 77 0.97 15.30 -11.50
CA LEU A 77 0.18 14.17 -11.02
C LEU A 77 0.92 12.85 -11.29
N HIS A 78 0.97 11.98 -10.28
CA HIS A 78 1.36 10.57 -10.44
C HIS A 78 0.11 9.69 -10.26
N SER A 79 0.13 8.46 -10.78
CA SER A 79 -1.02 7.54 -10.76
C SER A 79 -1.71 7.35 -9.40
N PRO A 80 -1.05 7.27 -8.22
CA PRO A 80 -1.75 7.21 -6.93
C PRO A 80 -2.57 8.46 -6.59
N GLY A 81 -2.22 9.62 -7.17
CA GLY A 81 -2.94 10.88 -6.97
C GLY A 81 -4.12 11.07 -7.93
N TYR A 82 -4.21 10.30 -9.01
CA TYR A 82 -5.33 10.35 -9.94
C TYR A 82 -6.53 9.59 -9.37
N ARG A 83 -7.68 10.26 -9.26
CA ARG A 83 -8.92 9.65 -8.75
C ARG A 83 -9.99 9.50 -9.82
N ASN A 84 -10.18 10.53 -10.65
CA ASN A 84 -11.19 10.60 -11.70
C ASN A 84 -10.83 11.71 -12.72
N PRO A 85 -11.53 11.81 -13.87
CA PRO A 85 -11.22 12.82 -14.88
C PRO A 85 -11.22 14.27 -14.37
N GLY A 86 -12.11 14.60 -13.41
CA GLY A 86 -12.15 15.93 -12.78
C GLY A 86 -11.00 16.21 -11.81
N SER A 87 -10.08 15.26 -11.59
CA SER A 87 -8.87 15.47 -10.77
C SER A 87 -7.76 16.22 -11.51
N VAL A 88 -7.92 16.41 -12.82
CA VAL A 88 -7.02 17.18 -13.70
C VAL A 88 -7.60 18.58 -13.87
N SER A 89 -6.74 19.60 -13.89
CA SER A 89 -7.16 20.99 -14.15
C SER A 89 -7.70 21.13 -15.57
N ASP A 90 -8.66 22.05 -15.75
CA ASP A 90 -9.12 22.42 -17.09
C ASP A 90 -7.92 22.84 -17.96
N GLY A 91 -7.94 22.42 -19.22
CA GLY A 91 -6.92 22.80 -20.19
C GLY A 91 -7.08 24.27 -20.58
N GLY A 92 -5.99 25.03 -20.49
CA GLY A 92 -5.85 26.37 -21.08
C GLY A 92 -4.99 26.34 -22.33
#